data_AF-V4TYH4-F1
#
_entry.id   AF-V4TYH4-F1
#
_cell.length_a   1.000
_cell.length_b   1.000
_cell.length_c   1.000
_cell.angle_alpha   90.00
_cell.angle_beta   90.00
_cell.angle_gamma   90.00
#
_symmetry.space_group_name_H-M   'P 1'
#
loop_
_entity.id
_entity.type
_entity.pdbx_description
1 polymer ?
#
loop_
_entity_poly.entity_id
_entity_poly.type
_entity_poly.pdbx_seq_one_letter_code
_entity_poly.pdbx_strand_id
1 'polypeptide(L)'
;MELAAARATQESIINGSPLSDNLKINELKGKRKYLMVVGINSAFSSRKRRDSVRATWMPQGDKRKKLEEEKGIVMRFVIGHSATSGGILDRAIEAEDKKHGDFLRLEHVEGYLELSAKTKIFFATAVALWDADFYVKVDDDVHVNIATLGATLARHRSKPRVYIGCMKSGPVLAQKGVRYHEPEYWKFGEEGNKYFRHATGQLYAISKDLASYISINQHVLHKFANEDVSLGSWFIGLDAEHIDDRRLCCGTPPDCEWKAQAGNVCVASFDWSCSGICRSAERMKEVHRRCGEGGKQANGSSLFCDLDVENCM
;
A
#
# COMPACT_ATOMS: atom_id res chain seq x y z
N MET A 1 23.45 -18.22 -26.02
CA MET A 1 24.82 -18.16 -25.47
C MET A 1 25.37 -16.73 -25.45
N GLU A 2 24.82 -15.77 -26.20
CA GLU A 2 25.29 -14.37 -26.19
C GLU A 2 24.77 -13.47 -25.05
N LEU A 3 23.65 -13.81 -24.40
CA LEU A 3 23.12 -13.04 -23.26
C LEU A 3 23.93 -13.18 -21.96
N ALA A 4 24.63 -14.31 -21.79
CA ALA A 4 25.51 -14.53 -20.65
C ALA A 4 26.85 -13.76 -20.80
N ALA A 5 27.33 -13.63 -22.04
CA ALA A 5 28.54 -12.88 -22.35
C ALA A 5 28.34 -11.37 -22.14
N ALA A 6 27.17 -10.83 -22.49
CA ALA A 6 26.85 -9.41 -22.25
C ALA A 6 26.79 -9.03 -20.76
N ARG A 7 26.37 -9.96 -19.88
CA ARG A 7 26.38 -9.75 -18.42
C ARG A 7 27.80 -9.71 -17.85
N ALA A 8 28.68 -10.61 -18.30
CA ALA A 8 30.06 -10.68 -17.80
C ALA A 8 30.89 -9.43 -18.17
N THR A 9 30.66 -8.85 -19.36
CA THR A 9 31.38 -7.64 -19.79
C THR A 9 30.92 -6.38 -19.04
N GLN A 10 29.67 -6.34 -18.59
CA GLN A 10 29.14 -5.21 -17.82
C GLN A 10 29.65 -5.23 -16.37
N GLU A 11 29.85 -6.41 -15.79
CA GLU A 11 30.44 -6.60 -14.45
C GLU A 11 31.94 -6.27 -14.42
N SER A 12 32.69 -6.53 -15.49
CA SER A 12 34.13 -6.21 -15.54
C SER A 12 34.44 -4.71 -15.65
N ILE A 13 33.53 -3.92 -16.21
CA ILE A 13 33.70 -2.47 -16.38
C ILE A 13 33.40 -1.70 -15.07
N ILE A 14 32.53 -2.24 -14.22
CA ILE A 14 32.14 -1.61 -12.94
C ILE A 14 33.22 -1.81 -11.86
N ASN A 15 33.99 -2.90 -11.91
CA ASN A 15 35.02 -3.24 -10.91
C ASN A 15 36.35 -2.48 -11.07
N GLY A 16 36.47 -1.58 -12.06
CA GLY A 16 37.71 -0.87 -12.37
C GLY A 16 37.95 0.47 -11.66
N SER A 17 37.06 0.92 -10.76
CA SER A 17 37.25 2.18 -10.03
C SER A 17 37.34 1.94 -8.51
N PRO A 18 38.27 2.59 -7.79
CA PRO A 18 38.38 2.44 -6.34
C PRO A 18 37.22 3.20 -5.68
N LEU A 19 36.07 2.55 -5.54
CA LEU A 19 34.95 3.04 -4.74
C LEU A 19 35.31 2.92 -3.25
N SER A 20 35.32 4.06 -2.57
CA SER A 20 35.74 4.23 -1.19
C SER A 20 35.09 3.23 -0.24
N ASP A 21 35.89 2.70 0.69
CA ASP A 21 35.50 1.73 1.73
C ASP A 21 34.25 2.13 2.55
N ASN A 22 33.86 3.41 2.56
CA ASN A 22 32.64 3.91 3.20
C ASN A 22 31.33 3.39 2.59
N LEU A 23 31.30 3.01 1.30
CA LEU A 23 30.09 2.44 0.66
C LEU A 23 29.87 0.98 1.08
N LYS A 24 30.95 0.21 1.20
CA LYS A 24 30.89 -1.20 1.65
C LYS A 24 30.47 -1.32 3.12
N ILE A 25 30.84 -0.36 3.97
CA ILE A 25 30.47 -0.37 5.40
C ILE A 25 28.95 -0.13 5.59
N ASN A 26 28.28 0.61 4.69
CA ASN A 26 26.83 0.79 4.73
C ASN A 26 26.05 -0.41 4.17
N GLU A 27 26.62 -1.19 3.25
CA GLU A 27 26.03 -2.47 2.83
C GLU A 27 26.20 -3.58 3.90
N LEU A 28 27.27 -3.52 4.71
CA LEU A 28 27.54 -4.46 5.80
C LEU A 28 26.66 -4.22 7.05
N LYS A 29 26.09 -3.03 7.22
CA LYS A 29 24.95 -2.83 8.13
C LYS A 29 23.69 -3.27 7.39
N GLY A 30 23.37 -4.57 7.48
CA GLY A 30 22.18 -5.13 6.84
C GLY A 30 20.96 -4.22 7.02
N LYS A 31 20.24 -3.95 5.93
CA LYS A 31 19.03 -3.11 5.97
C LYS A 31 18.12 -3.64 7.07
N ARG A 32 17.68 -2.74 7.95
CA ARG A 32 16.71 -3.07 9.00
C ARG A 32 15.51 -3.76 8.36
N LYS A 33 15.11 -4.91 8.92
CA LYS A 33 13.92 -5.64 8.48
C LYS A 33 12.66 -5.05 9.13
N TYR A 34 11.64 -4.82 8.32
CA TYR A 34 10.34 -4.28 8.71
C TYR A 34 9.24 -5.34 8.54
N LEU A 35 8.17 -5.22 9.32
CA LEU A 35 6.97 -6.03 9.13
C LEU A 35 6.23 -5.57 7.87
N MET A 36 5.90 -4.28 7.81
CA MET A 36 5.14 -3.74 6.70
C MET A 36 5.45 -2.27 6.41
N VAL A 37 5.33 -1.91 5.14
CA VAL A 37 5.34 -0.52 4.67
C VAL A 37 3.95 -0.17 4.17
N VAL A 38 3.30 0.80 4.82
CA VAL A 38 1.97 1.29 4.49
C VAL A 38 2.08 2.60 3.71
N GLY A 39 1.73 2.53 2.42
CA GLY A 39 1.58 3.69 1.55
C GLY A 39 0.13 4.14 1.49
N ILE A 40 -0.15 5.34 1.98
CA ILE A 40 -1.48 5.95 1.93
C ILE A 40 -1.54 6.84 0.70
N ASN A 41 -2.12 6.34 -0.39
CA ASN A 41 -2.25 7.09 -1.63
C ASN A 41 -3.12 8.33 -1.41
N SER A 42 -2.53 9.51 -1.63
CA SER A 42 -3.20 10.81 -1.46
C SER A 42 -2.93 11.74 -2.65
N ALA A 43 -3.69 12.81 -2.78
CA ALA A 43 -3.55 13.78 -3.87
C ALA A 43 -3.39 15.21 -3.31
N PHE A 44 -3.02 16.16 -4.17
CA PHE A 44 -2.86 17.57 -3.78
C PHE A 44 -4.12 18.14 -3.11
N SER A 45 -5.31 17.81 -3.64
CA SER A 45 -6.61 18.26 -3.12
C SER A 45 -7.01 17.63 -1.78
N SER A 46 -6.30 16.59 -1.33
CA SER A 46 -6.72 15.74 -0.21
C SER A 46 -6.17 16.17 1.15
N ARG A 47 -5.74 17.44 1.31
CA ARG A 47 -5.17 17.96 2.56
C ARG A 47 -6.03 17.65 3.79
N LYS A 48 -7.32 17.96 3.73
CA LYS A 48 -8.26 17.72 4.84
C LYS A 48 -8.39 16.23 5.18
N ARG A 49 -8.30 15.35 4.18
CA ARG A 49 -8.34 13.90 4.40
C ARG A 49 -7.09 13.43 5.13
N ARG A 50 -5.90 13.86 4.69
CA ARG A 50 -4.63 13.57 5.40
C ARG A 50 -4.67 14.04 6.85
N ASP A 51 -5.15 15.26 7.10
CA ASP A 51 -5.30 15.76 8.47
C ASP A 51 -6.28 14.90 9.29
N SER A 52 -7.37 14.42 8.69
CA SER A 52 -8.31 13.50 9.36
C SER A 52 -7.70 12.12 9.68
N VAL A 53 -6.87 11.58 8.78
CA VAL A 53 -6.13 10.32 8.99
C VAL A 53 -5.12 10.47 10.12
N ARG A 54 -4.34 11.56 10.12
CA ARG A 54 -3.40 11.93 11.21
C ARG A 54 -4.08 12.13 12.56
N ALA A 55 -5.28 12.71 12.55
CA ALA A 55 -6.07 12.93 13.76
C ALA A 55 -6.75 11.66 14.30
N THR A 56 -6.64 10.54 13.58
CA THR A 56 -7.32 9.28 13.92
C THR A 56 -6.34 8.11 13.94
N TRP A 57 -6.29 7.30 12.88
CA TRP A 57 -5.63 6.00 12.89
C TRP A 57 -4.15 6.03 12.52
N MET A 58 -3.62 7.13 11.97
CA MET A 58 -2.20 7.27 11.70
C MET A 58 -1.49 8.01 12.84
N PRO A 59 -0.59 7.35 13.60
CA PRO A 59 0.19 8.03 14.62
C PRO A 59 1.04 9.16 14.05
N GLN A 60 1.31 10.19 14.87
CA GLN A 60 2.09 11.37 14.48
C GLN A 60 3.35 11.51 15.36
N GLY A 61 4.34 12.24 14.84
CA GLY A 61 5.56 12.57 15.58
C GLY A 61 6.26 11.35 16.17
N ASP A 62 6.58 11.41 17.46
CA ASP A 62 7.32 10.34 18.14
C ASP A 62 6.53 9.04 18.26
N LYS A 63 5.19 9.09 18.27
CA LYS A 63 4.38 7.87 18.25
C LYS A 63 4.54 7.10 16.93
N ARG A 64 4.67 7.82 15.81
CA ARG A 64 4.93 7.21 14.49
C ARG A 64 6.33 6.62 14.43
N LYS A 65 7.33 7.35 14.93
CA LYS A 65 8.71 6.85 15.01
C LYS A 65 8.80 5.60 15.88
N LYS A 66 8.16 5.61 17.05
CA LYS A 66 8.09 4.45 17.95
C LYS A 66 7.42 3.24 17.27
N LEU A 67 6.35 3.45 16.51
CA LEU A 67 5.71 2.39 15.73
C LEU A 67 6.67 1.80 14.67
N GLU A 68 7.43 2.65 13.99
CA GLU A 68 8.46 2.24 13.02
C GLU A 68 9.62 1.50 13.69
N GLU A 69 10.09 2.00 14.84
CA GLU A 69 11.27 1.52 15.57
C GLU A 69 11.02 0.29 16.43
N GLU A 70 9.81 0.09 16.96
CA GLU A 70 9.51 -1.04 17.84
C GLU A 70 8.73 -2.14 17.13
N LYS A 71 7.87 -1.77 16.17
CA LYS A 71 6.98 -2.72 15.48
C LYS A 71 7.38 -2.96 14.03
N GLY A 72 8.35 -2.22 13.51
CA GLY A 72 8.77 -2.36 12.12
C GLY A 72 7.65 -1.98 11.15
N ILE A 73 6.80 -1.01 11.50
CA ILE A 73 5.70 -0.56 10.66
C ILE A 73 5.99 0.85 10.17
N VAL A 74 6.28 0.98 8.88
CA VAL A 74 6.49 2.28 8.21
C VAL A 74 5.15 2.77 7.68
N MET A 75 4.82 4.04 7.92
CA MET A 75 3.61 4.66 7.36
C MET A 75 3.95 5.99 6.69
N ARG A 76 3.57 6.15 5.42
CA ARG A 76 3.80 7.38 4.65
C ARG A 76 2.60 7.70 3.75
N PHE A 77 2.26 8.99 3.63
CA PHE A 77 1.39 9.47 2.55
C PHE A 77 2.15 9.46 1.23
N VAL A 78 1.61 8.80 0.22
CA VAL A 78 2.25 8.62 -1.09
C VAL A 78 1.71 9.67 -2.04
N ILE A 79 2.62 10.49 -2.56
CA ILE A 79 2.28 11.59 -3.47
C ILE A 79 3.41 11.84 -4.46
N GLY A 80 3.05 12.09 -5.72
CA GLY A 80 3.94 12.56 -6.76
C GLY A 80 4.15 14.07 -6.71
N HIS A 81 4.60 14.62 -7.82
CA HIS A 81 4.79 16.05 -8.04
C HIS A 81 3.77 16.59 -9.04
N SER A 82 3.61 17.91 -9.08
CA SER A 82 2.73 18.54 -10.06
C SER A 82 3.39 18.55 -11.45
N ALA A 83 2.61 18.77 -12.51
CA ALA A 83 3.14 18.88 -13.86
C ALA A 83 4.14 20.05 -14.02
N THR A 84 4.02 21.08 -13.17
CA THR A 84 4.95 22.20 -13.09
C THR A 84 5.77 22.09 -11.83
N SER A 85 6.92 21.41 -11.92
CA SER A 85 7.81 21.21 -10.78
C SER A 85 8.12 22.53 -10.05
N GLY A 86 7.98 22.53 -8.73
CA GLY A 86 8.18 23.70 -7.87
C GLY A 86 7.02 24.72 -7.88
N GLY A 87 5.89 24.34 -8.47
CA GLY A 87 4.65 25.13 -8.46
C GLY A 87 3.99 25.23 -7.08
N ILE A 88 2.87 25.97 -7.01
CA ILE A 88 2.15 26.24 -5.74
C ILE A 88 1.72 24.95 -5.03
N LEU A 89 1.27 23.96 -5.80
CA LEU A 89 0.84 22.66 -5.26
C LEU A 89 2.01 21.89 -4.62
N ASP A 90 3.19 21.89 -5.26
CA ASP A 90 4.39 21.24 -4.71
C ASP A 90 4.88 21.95 -3.45
N ARG A 91 4.95 23.29 -3.46
CA ARG A 91 5.33 24.08 -2.27
C ARG A 91 4.40 23.86 -1.07
N ALA A 92 3.10 23.68 -1.33
CA ALA A 92 2.14 23.37 -0.27
C ALA A 92 2.41 21.98 0.35
N ILE A 93 2.80 20.99 -0.46
CA ILE A 93 3.20 19.68 0.05
C ILE A 93 4.55 19.76 0.77
N GLU A 94 5.54 20.49 0.26
CA GLU A 94 6.83 20.69 0.93
C GLU A 94 6.66 21.33 2.31
N ALA A 95 5.78 22.34 2.44
CA ALA A 95 5.47 22.96 3.73
C ALA A 95 4.78 21.98 4.69
N GLU A 96 3.90 21.12 4.18
CA GLU A 96 3.27 20.05 4.97
C GLU A 96 4.29 18.99 5.41
N ASP A 97 5.15 18.55 4.51
CA ASP A 97 6.16 17.53 4.78
C ASP A 97 7.20 18.05 5.78
N LYS A 98 7.62 19.31 5.66
CA LYS A 98 8.49 19.95 6.68
C LYS A 98 7.86 19.94 8.07
N LYS A 99 6.53 20.01 8.17
CA LYS A 99 5.80 20.02 9.44
C LYS A 99 5.59 18.61 10.01
N HIS A 100 5.30 17.62 9.17
CA HIS A 100 4.85 16.30 9.62
C HIS A 100 5.87 15.17 9.36
N GLY A 101 6.73 15.32 8.35
CA GLY A 101 7.78 14.39 7.94
C GLY A 101 7.23 13.03 7.51
N ASP A 102 6.01 13.00 6.98
CA ASP A 102 5.22 11.79 6.79
C ASP A 102 4.83 11.50 5.34
N PHE A 103 5.49 12.14 4.38
CA PHE A 103 5.34 11.79 2.98
C PHE A 103 6.38 10.80 2.46
N LEU A 104 5.99 10.08 1.43
CA LEU A 104 6.85 9.46 0.44
C LEU A 104 6.59 10.19 -0.89
N ARG A 105 7.56 11.00 -1.31
CA ARG A 105 7.53 11.71 -2.59
C ARG A 105 7.96 10.77 -3.70
N LEU A 106 7.16 10.69 -4.77
CA LEU A 106 7.45 9.86 -5.93
C LEU A 106 7.87 10.73 -7.12
N GLU A 107 8.77 10.20 -7.94
CA GLU A 107 9.06 10.72 -9.29
C GLU A 107 7.90 10.33 -10.23
N HIS A 108 6.78 11.02 -10.06
CA HIS A 108 5.52 10.75 -10.72
C HIS A 108 4.73 12.05 -10.87
N VAL A 109 4.31 12.38 -12.09
CA VAL A 109 3.38 13.50 -12.30
C VAL A 109 1.97 13.05 -11.88
N GLU A 110 1.42 13.70 -10.87
CA GLU A 110 0.04 13.44 -10.44
C GLU A 110 -0.97 13.80 -11.53
N GLY A 111 -1.90 12.87 -11.80
CA GLY A 111 -2.95 13.04 -12.79
C GLY A 111 -4.12 12.10 -12.53
N TYR A 112 -5.31 12.45 -13.04
CA TYR A 112 -6.54 11.69 -12.79
C TYR A 112 -6.49 10.24 -13.30
N LEU A 113 -5.81 9.99 -14.43
CA LEU A 113 -5.71 8.67 -15.06
C LEU A 113 -4.40 7.93 -14.72
N GLU A 114 -3.62 8.48 -13.78
CA GLU A 114 -2.25 8.00 -13.51
C GLU A 114 -2.14 7.13 -12.25
N LEU A 115 -3.27 6.76 -11.62
CA LEU A 115 -3.28 5.96 -10.38
C LEU A 115 -2.54 4.62 -10.54
N SER A 116 -2.78 3.88 -11.62
CA SER A 116 -2.08 2.62 -11.89
C SER A 116 -0.57 2.81 -12.02
N ALA A 117 -0.13 3.95 -12.57
CA ALA A 117 1.28 4.29 -12.68
C ALA A 117 1.87 4.65 -11.31
N LYS A 118 1.15 5.46 -10.54
CA LYS A 118 1.51 5.83 -9.17
C LYS A 118 1.71 4.60 -8.29
N THR A 119 0.78 3.65 -8.32
CA THR A 119 0.85 2.41 -7.55
C THR A 119 2.07 1.57 -7.93
N LYS A 120 2.34 1.44 -9.24
CA LYS A 120 3.54 0.74 -9.72
C LYS A 120 4.83 1.39 -9.19
N ILE A 121 4.93 2.71 -9.31
CA ILE A 121 6.10 3.48 -8.83
C ILE A 121 6.21 3.38 -7.30
N PHE A 122 5.09 3.47 -6.58
CA PHE A 122 5.05 3.31 -5.13
C PHE A 122 5.70 2.00 -4.68
N PHE A 123 5.27 0.85 -5.22
CA PHE A 123 5.84 -0.43 -4.83
C PHE A 123 7.33 -0.53 -5.19
N ALA A 124 7.72 -0.06 -6.39
CA ALA A 124 9.12 -0.05 -6.80
C ALA A 124 10.00 0.79 -5.85
N THR A 125 9.56 2.00 -5.52
CA THR A 125 10.26 2.90 -4.60
C THR A 125 10.28 2.36 -3.18
N ALA A 126 9.17 1.82 -2.69
CA ALA A 126 9.07 1.31 -1.32
C ALA A 126 10.01 0.12 -1.10
N VAL A 127 10.11 -0.81 -2.06
CA VAL A 127 11.04 -1.95 -1.99
C VAL A 127 12.50 -1.49 -2.03
N ALA A 128 12.82 -0.44 -2.77
CA ALA A 128 14.18 0.10 -2.80
C ALA A 128 14.60 0.71 -1.45
N LEU A 129 13.66 1.39 -0.78
CA LEU A 129 13.91 2.13 0.46
C LEU A 129 13.87 1.23 1.71
N TRP A 130 12.90 0.32 1.81
CA TRP A 130 12.66 -0.47 3.00
C TRP A 130 12.63 -1.95 2.69
N ASP A 131 13.36 -2.75 3.47
CA ASP A 131 13.27 -4.21 3.45
C ASP A 131 12.13 -4.66 4.38
N ALA A 132 10.97 -4.98 3.83
CA ALA A 132 9.78 -5.36 4.62
C ALA A 132 9.17 -6.69 4.14
N ASP A 133 8.53 -7.43 5.06
CA ASP A 133 7.80 -8.66 4.70
C ASP A 133 6.60 -8.35 3.78
N PHE A 134 5.91 -7.23 4.03
CA PHE A 134 4.73 -6.79 3.27
C PHE A 134 4.77 -5.31 2.87
N TYR A 135 4.16 -5.01 1.73
CA TYR A 135 3.92 -3.66 1.25
C TYR A 135 2.41 -3.47 1.05
N VAL A 136 1.87 -2.43 1.66
CA VAL A 136 0.43 -2.19 1.77
C VAL A 136 0.09 -0.89 1.06
N LYS A 137 -0.92 -0.91 0.21
CA LYS A 137 -1.54 0.29 -0.35
C LYS A 137 -2.88 0.53 0.33
N VAL A 138 -3.14 1.79 0.70
CA VAL A 138 -4.40 2.24 1.32
C VAL A 138 -4.83 3.55 0.69
N ASP A 139 -6.14 3.77 0.49
CA ASP A 139 -6.67 5.08 0.11
C ASP A 139 -6.82 6.03 1.30
N ASP A 140 -6.65 7.34 1.08
CA ASP A 140 -6.73 8.36 2.14
C ASP A 140 -8.14 8.64 2.71
N ASP A 141 -9.16 7.96 2.18
CA ASP A 141 -10.53 7.97 2.67
C ASP A 141 -10.96 6.63 3.29
N VAL A 142 -10.03 5.78 3.73
CA VAL A 142 -10.31 4.50 4.41
C VAL A 142 -9.91 4.58 5.90
N HIS A 143 -10.70 3.98 6.78
CA HIS A 143 -10.31 3.76 8.18
C HIS A 143 -9.59 2.41 8.31
N VAL A 144 -8.47 2.39 9.04
CA VAL A 144 -7.65 1.19 9.22
C VAL A 144 -7.34 0.96 10.71
N ASN A 145 -7.45 -0.29 11.14
CA ASN A 145 -6.99 -0.77 12.44
C ASN A 145 -5.57 -1.35 12.28
N ILE A 146 -4.55 -0.58 12.66
CA ILE A 146 -3.14 -0.85 12.31
C ILE A 146 -2.59 -2.09 13.03
N ALA A 147 -2.94 -2.32 14.30
CA ALA A 147 -2.53 -3.53 15.02
C ALA A 147 -3.22 -4.76 14.43
N THR A 148 -4.51 -4.65 14.11
CA THR A 148 -5.28 -5.72 13.45
C THR A 148 -4.73 -6.05 12.06
N LEU A 149 -4.32 -5.04 11.28
CA LEU A 149 -3.63 -5.21 10.00
C LEU A 149 -2.29 -5.93 10.19
N GLY A 150 -1.45 -5.46 11.12
CA GLY A 150 -0.15 -6.04 11.41
C GLY A 150 -0.25 -7.52 11.83
N ALA A 151 -1.18 -7.84 12.74
CA ALA A 151 -1.45 -9.21 13.17
C ALA A 151 -1.97 -10.08 12.02
N THR A 152 -2.78 -9.51 11.13
CA THR A 152 -3.29 -10.23 9.95
C THR A 152 -2.16 -10.61 8.98
N LEU A 153 -1.30 -9.66 8.63
CA LEU A 153 -0.19 -9.90 7.72
C LEU A 153 0.89 -10.80 8.33
N ALA A 154 1.10 -10.69 9.65
CA ALA A 154 2.11 -11.50 10.33
C ALA A 154 1.87 -13.02 10.21
N ARG A 155 0.61 -13.45 10.19
CA ARG A 155 0.23 -14.87 9.97
C ARG A 155 0.63 -15.42 8.60
N HIS A 156 0.98 -14.54 7.67
CA HIS A 156 1.34 -14.91 6.29
C HIS A 156 2.83 -14.67 6.00
N ARG A 157 3.66 -14.27 6.98
CA ARG A 157 5.10 -13.97 6.78
C ARG A 157 5.90 -15.12 6.18
N SER A 158 5.58 -16.36 6.53
CA SER A 158 6.29 -17.55 6.04
C SER A 158 5.92 -17.96 4.61
N LYS A 159 4.88 -17.35 4.04
CA LYS A 159 4.36 -17.70 2.71
C LYS A 159 5.01 -16.81 1.65
N PRO A 160 5.65 -17.39 0.62
CA PRO A 160 6.14 -16.60 -0.50
C PRO A 160 4.95 -16.09 -1.34
N ARG A 161 5.16 -15.00 -2.09
CA ARG A 161 4.21 -14.48 -3.09
C ARG A 161 2.74 -14.36 -2.64
N VAL A 162 2.49 -13.71 -1.51
CA VAL A 162 1.13 -13.47 -1.00
C VAL A 162 0.55 -12.19 -1.57
N TYR A 163 -0.68 -12.28 -2.09
CA TYR A 163 -1.53 -11.14 -2.43
C TYR A 163 -2.82 -11.21 -1.61
N ILE A 164 -2.97 -10.31 -0.65
CA ILE A 164 -4.08 -10.31 0.30
C ILE A 164 -4.91 -9.04 0.19
N GLY A 165 -6.23 -9.21 0.22
CA GLY A 165 -7.19 -8.13 0.13
C GLY A 165 -8.61 -8.66 0.24
N CYS A 166 -9.59 -7.76 0.09
CA CYS A 166 -10.96 -8.19 -0.13
C CYS A 166 -11.16 -8.51 -1.61
N MET A 167 -11.14 -9.80 -1.94
CA MET A 167 -11.10 -10.27 -3.32
C MET A 167 -12.47 -10.15 -3.96
N LYS A 168 -12.51 -9.57 -5.17
CA LYS A 168 -13.71 -9.33 -5.97
C LYS A 168 -13.49 -9.73 -7.43
N SER A 169 -14.61 -9.88 -8.12
CA SER A 169 -14.69 -9.95 -9.58
C SER A 169 -16.02 -9.31 -9.96
N GLY A 170 -16.01 -8.49 -11.00
CA GLY A 170 -17.14 -7.66 -11.40
C GLY A 170 -17.14 -7.42 -12.90
N PRO A 171 -18.23 -6.84 -13.43
CA PRO A 171 -18.35 -6.59 -14.87
C PRO A 171 -17.21 -5.71 -15.38
N VAL A 172 -16.72 -6.01 -16.58
CA VAL A 172 -15.77 -5.14 -17.27
C VAL A 172 -16.47 -3.84 -17.66
N LEU A 173 -15.87 -2.70 -17.35
CA LEU A 173 -16.45 -1.38 -17.60
C LEU A 173 -16.22 -0.94 -19.05
N ALA A 174 -16.87 -1.63 -20.00
CA ALA A 174 -16.73 -1.40 -21.44
C ALA A 174 -17.52 -0.19 -21.97
N GLN A 175 -18.49 0.33 -21.21
CA GLN A 175 -19.35 1.43 -21.66
C GLN A 175 -18.64 2.79 -21.56
N LYS A 176 -18.57 3.55 -22.66
CA LYS A 176 -18.05 4.92 -22.63
C LYS A 176 -18.88 5.82 -21.70
N GLY A 177 -18.21 6.72 -21.00
CA GLY A 177 -18.84 7.70 -20.11
C GLY A 177 -19.06 7.24 -18.66
N VAL A 178 -18.85 5.95 -18.36
CA VAL A 178 -18.81 5.48 -16.97
C VAL A 178 -17.45 5.79 -16.34
N ARG A 179 -17.43 6.02 -15.03
CA ARG A 179 -16.18 6.17 -14.27
C ARG A 179 -15.35 4.89 -14.45
N TYR A 180 -14.06 5.04 -14.74
CA TYR A 180 -13.13 3.94 -15.02
C TYR A 180 -13.48 3.09 -16.24
N HIS A 181 -14.15 3.67 -17.25
CA HIS A 181 -14.26 3.04 -18.57
C HIS A 181 -12.90 2.51 -19.02
N GLU A 182 -12.83 1.23 -19.34
CA GLU A 182 -11.62 0.53 -19.76
C GLU A 182 -11.55 0.55 -21.30
N PRO A 183 -10.69 1.39 -21.92
CA PRO A 183 -10.61 1.48 -23.38
C PRO A 183 -10.21 0.17 -24.05
N GLU A 184 -9.46 -0.67 -23.34
CA GLU A 184 -8.98 -1.97 -23.81
C GLU A 184 -9.83 -3.13 -23.27
N TYR A 185 -11.12 -2.90 -23.03
CA TYR A 185 -12.05 -3.88 -22.46
C TYR A 185 -12.09 -5.21 -23.23
N TRP A 186 -11.82 -5.17 -24.54
CA TRP A 186 -11.78 -6.35 -25.42
C TRP A 186 -10.69 -7.37 -25.01
N LYS A 187 -9.65 -6.95 -24.27
CA LYS A 187 -8.62 -7.84 -23.72
C LYS A 187 -9.13 -8.77 -22.63
N PHE A 188 -10.31 -8.49 -22.07
CA PHE A 188 -10.97 -9.32 -21.05
C PHE A 188 -11.90 -10.38 -21.65
N GLY A 189 -11.89 -10.53 -22.97
CA GLY A 189 -12.68 -11.51 -23.72
C GLY A 189 -13.98 -10.93 -24.26
N GLU A 190 -15.05 -11.71 -24.17
CA GLU A 190 -16.33 -11.41 -24.80
C GLU A 190 -17.22 -10.48 -23.96
N GLU A 191 -18.27 -9.96 -24.57
CA GLU A 191 -19.26 -9.14 -23.87
C GLU A 191 -19.91 -9.95 -22.72
N GLY A 192 -20.05 -9.31 -21.56
CA GLY A 192 -20.54 -9.96 -20.34
C GLY A 192 -19.45 -10.60 -19.49
N ASN A 193 -18.21 -10.70 -19.98
CA ASN A 193 -17.10 -11.14 -19.16
C ASN A 193 -16.85 -10.21 -17.97
N LYS A 194 -16.28 -10.81 -16.92
CA LYS A 194 -15.89 -10.13 -15.70
C LYS A 194 -14.39 -9.95 -15.67
N TYR A 195 -13.94 -8.93 -14.94
CA TYR A 195 -12.53 -8.86 -14.54
C TYR A 195 -12.12 -10.14 -13.81
N PHE A 196 -10.88 -10.58 -14.02
CA PHE A 196 -10.28 -11.65 -13.21
C PHE A 196 -10.34 -11.29 -11.72
N ARG A 197 -10.16 -12.30 -10.85
CA ARG A 197 -10.21 -12.07 -9.40
C ARG A 197 -9.05 -11.14 -8.98
N HIS A 198 -9.38 -10.05 -8.31
CA HIS A 198 -8.41 -9.07 -7.77
C HIS A 198 -8.93 -8.51 -6.44
N ALA A 199 -8.05 -7.96 -5.60
CA ALA A 199 -8.43 -7.25 -4.39
C ALA A 199 -9.07 -5.90 -4.73
N THR A 200 -9.98 -5.42 -3.89
CA THR A 200 -10.53 -4.07 -4.03
C THR A 200 -9.47 -2.99 -3.75
N GLY A 201 -9.54 -1.86 -4.48
CA GLY A 201 -8.53 -0.80 -4.41
C GLY A 201 -8.38 -0.10 -3.05
N GLN A 202 -9.37 -0.13 -2.16
CA GLN A 202 -9.34 0.63 -0.90
C GLN A 202 -8.17 0.24 0.02
N LEU A 203 -7.90 -1.07 0.14
CA LEU A 203 -6.77 -1.60 0.88
C LEU A 203 -6.42 -3.00 0.36
N TYR A 204 -5.14 -3.21 0.07
CA TYR A 204 -4.56 -4.52 -0.19
C TYR A 204 -3.08 -4.54 0.23
N ALA A 205 -2.54 -5.74 0.42
CA ALA A 205 -1.13 -5.94 0.71
C ALA A 205 -0.53 -7.04 -0.18
N ILE A 206 0.74 -6.88 -0.49
CA ILE A 206 1.53 -7.84 -1.25
C ILE A 206 2.81 -8.17 -0.49
N SER A 207 3.28 -9.42 -0.59
CA SER A 207 4.56 -9.80 0.00
C SER A 207 5.75 -9.15 -0.72
N LYS A 208 6.92 -9.17 -0.07
CA LYS A 208 8.19 -8.71 -0.64
C LYS A 208 8.47 -9.26 -2.03
N ASP A 209 8.20 -10.54 -2.28
CA ASP A 209 8.46 -11.17 -3.57
C ASP A 209 7.65 -10.52 -4.70
N LEU A 210 6.36 -10.28 -4.46
CA LEU A 210 5.48 -9.64 -5.44
C LEU A 210 5.83 -8.17 -5.65
N ALA A 211 6.18 -7.45 -4.57
CA ALA A 211 6.62 -6.08 -4.68
C ALA A 211 7.96 -5.97 -5.44
N SER A 212 8.88 -6.92 -5.21
CA SER A 212 10.14 -7.02 -5.94
C SER A 212 9.91 -7.36 -7.41
N TYR A 213 8.96 -8.27 -7.71
CA TYR A 213 8.54 -8.56 -9.08
C TYR A 213 8.04 -7.31 -9.79
N ILE A 214 7.22 -6.48 -9.14
CA ILE A 214 6.79 -5.19 -9.68
C ILE A 214 8.00 -4.30 -9.98
N SER A 215 8.89 -4.13 -9.01
CA SER A 215 10.08 -3.27 -9.16
C SER A 215 10.96 -3.66 -10.36
N ILE A 216 11.22 -4.97 -10.51
CA ILE A 216 12.07 -5.51 -11.58
C ILE A 216 11.38 -5.37 -12.95
N ASN A 217 10.09 -5.67 -13.04
CA ASN A 217 9.36 -5.77 -14.30
C ASN A 217 8.57 -4.51 -14.66
N GLN A 218 8.70 -3.42 -13.90
CA GLN A 218 7.84 -2.25 -14.01
C GLN A 218 7.70 -1.67 -15.43
N HIS A 219 8.72 -1.80 -16.27
CA HIS A 219 8.73 -1.28 -17.65
C HIS A 219 7.82 -2.07 -18.61
N VAL A 220 7.51 -3.34 -18.31
CA VAL A 220 6.59 -4.18 -19.11
C VAL A 220 5.22 -4.37 -18.47
N LEU A 221 5.05 -4.00 -17.20
CA LEU A 221 3.77 -4.11 -16.52
C LEU A 221 2.74 -3.14 -17.10
N HIS A 222 1.73 -3.73 -17.74
CA HIS A 222 0.61 -3.04 -18.36
C HIS A 222 -0.27 -2.34 -17.32
N LYS A 223 -0.90 -1.23 -17.70
CA LYS A 223 -1.76 -0.44 -16.82
C LYS A 223 -3.14 -0.35 -17.45
N PHE A 224 -4.13 -0.88 -16.75
CA PHE A 224 -5.54 -0.70 -17.06
C PHE A 224 -6.06 0.60 -16.42
N ALA A 225 -7.23 1.05 -16.86
CA ALA A 225 -7.86 2.28 -16.37
C ALA A 225 -8.17 2.21 -14.87
N ASN A 226 -8.50 1.03 -14.37
CA ASN A 226 -8.69 0.78 -12.95
C ASN A 226 -7.40 0.26 -12.32
N GLU A 227 -6.99 0.88 -11.21
CA GLU A 227 -5.71 0.60 -10.54
C GLU A 227 -5.68 -0.78 -9.90
N ASP A 228 -6.80 -1.21 -9.31
CA ASP A 228 -6.89 -2.49 -8.61
C ASP A 228 -6.94 -3.67 -9.58
N VAL A 229 -7.58 -3.47 -10.74
CA VAL A 229 -7.49 -4.37 -11.90
C VAL A 229 -6.06 -4.43 -12.41
N SER A 230 -5.37 -3.29 -12.57
CA SER A 230 -3.97 -3.28 -13.01
C SER A 230 -3.10 -4.14 -12.11
N LEU A 231 -3.17 -3.94 -10.80
CA LEU A 231 -2.40 -4.73 -9.84
C LEU A 231 -2.69 -6.23 -9.95
N GLY A 232 -3.97 -6.63 -9.97
CA GLY A 232 -4.33 -8.04 -10.09
C GLY A 232 -3.83 -8.69 -11.40
N SER A 233 -3.79 -7.92 -12.50
CA SER A 233 -3.27 -8.44 -13.78
C SER A 233 -1.79 -8.80 -13.73
N TRP A 234 -1.01 -8.13 -12.86
CA TRP A 234 0.42 -8.39 -12.72
C TRP A 234 0.69 -9.73 -12.03
N PHE A 235 -0.31 -10.28 -11.32
CA PHE A 235 -0.16 -11.50 -10.52
C PHE A 235 -0.95 -12.69 -11.05
N ILE A 236 -1.93 -12.49 -11.94
CA ILE A 236 -2.80 -13.58 -12.43
C ILE A 236 -2.03 -14.69 -13.17
N GLY A 237 -0.90 -14.36 -13.80
CA GLY A 237 0.00 -15.32 -14.45
C GLY A 237 1.11 -15.85 -13.55
N LEU A 238 1.15 -15.47 -12.28
CA LEU A 238 2.13 -15.92 -11.30
C LEU A 238 1.51 -16.97 -10.38
N ASP A 239 2.35 -17.85 -9.84
CA ASP A 239 1.99 -18.75 -8.73
C ASP A 239 1.93 -17.96 -7.41
N ALA A 240 0.98 -17.03 -7.31
CA ALA A 240 0.75 -16.15 -6.18
C ALA A 240 -0.49 -16.58 -5.39
N GLU A 241 -0.36 -16.64 -4.06
CA GLU A 241 -1.48 -17.00 -3.19
C GLU A 241 -2.41 -15.79 -3.03
N HIS A 242 -3.62 -15.90 -3.58
CA HIS A 242 -4.67 -14.89 -3.43
C HIS A 242 -5.48 -15.18 -2.16
N ILE A 243 -5.36 -14.30 -1.16
CA ILE A 243 -6.07 -14.42 0.11
C ILE A 243 -7.25 -13.46 0.14
N ASP A 244 -8.47 -14.01 0.17
CA ASP A 244 -9.70 -13.25 0.35
C ASP A 244 -10.00 -13.06 1.85
N ASP A 245 -9.65 -11.90 2.38
CA ASP A 245 -9.96 -11.53 3.76
C ASP A 245 -11.02 -10.40 3.78
N ARG A 246 -12.25 -10.79 4.11
CA ARG A 246 -13.42 -9.90 4.16
C ARG A 246 -13.35 -8.86 5.27
N ARG A 247 -12.40 -8.96 6.21
CA ARG A 247 -12.16 -7.93 7.23
C ARG A 247 -11.47 -6.69 6.64
N LEU A 248 -10.93 -6.76 5.42
CA LEU A 248 -10.31 -5.63 4.72
C LEU A 248 -11.34 -4.76 3.95
N CYS A 249 -12.64 -5.06 4.04
CA CYS A 249 -13.70 -4.34 3.33
C CYS A 249 -15.02 -4.28 4.10
N CYS A 250 -14.95 -4.08 5.41
CA CYS A 250 -16.16 -3.86 6.20
C CYS A 250 -16.84 -2.54 5.82
N GLY A 251 -18.16 -2.49 6.00
CA GLY A 251 -18.89 -1.24 6.00
C GLY A 251 -18.51 -0.38 7.21
N THR A 252 -18.63 0.94 7.08
CA THR A 252 -18.61 1.83 8.26
C THR A 252 -19.83 1.55 9.17
N PRO A 253 -19.99 2.23 10.33
CA PRO A 253 -21.09 1.98 11.25
C PRO A 253 -22.46 1.87 10.57
N PRO A 254 -23.28 0.85 10.93
CA PRO A 254 -23.10 -0.06 12.07
C PRO A 254 -22.32 -1.36 11.79
N ASP A 255 -21.92 -1.64 10.54
CA ASP A 255 -21.38 -2.96 10.16
C ASP A 255 -20.08 -3.34 10.91
N CYS A 256 -19.10 -2.43 10.92
CA CYS A 256 -17.83 -2.64 11.63
C CYS A 256 -18.02 -2.93 13.14
N GLU A 257 -19.03 -2.32 13.78
CA GLU A 257 -19.31 -2.50 15.20
C GLU A 257 -19.91 -3.86 15.49
N TRP A 258 -20.90 -4.27 14.71
CA TRP A 258 -21.50 -5.59 14.86
C TRP A 258 -20.48 -6.70 14.63
N LYS A 259 -19.60 -6.53 13.64
CA LYS A 259 -18.50 -7.46 13.39
C LYS A 259 -17.51 -7.49 14.57
N ALA A 260 -17.15 -6.34 15.12
CA ALA A 260 -16.29 -6.27 16.30
C ALA A 260 -16.93 -6.94 17.54
N GLN A 261 -18.22 -6.71 17.78
CA GLN A 261 -18.98 -7.36 18.87
C GLN A 261 -19.04 -8.88 18.71
N ALA A 262 -19.05 -9.37 17.48
CA ALA A 262 -18.98 -10.80 17.16
C ALA A 262 -17.55 -11.37 17.17
N GLY A 263 -16.54 -10.61 17.63
CA GLY A 263 -15.14 -11.04 17.67
C GLY A 263 -14.39 -10.95 16.33
N ASN A 264 -15.04 -10.49 15.27
CA ASN A 264 -14.49 -10.35 13.93
C ASN A 264 -14.08 -8.90 13.64
N VAL A 265 -13.12 -8.38 14.42
CA VAL A 265 -12.65 -7.00 14.27
C VAL A 265 -12.17 -6.75 12.83
N CYS A 266 -12.69 -5.68 12.23
CA CYS A 266 -12.35 -5.27 10.88
C CYS A 266 -10.92 -4.72 10.81
N VAL A 267 -10.21 -5.08 9.74
CA VAL A 267 -8.91 -4.49 9.40
C VAL A 267 -9.11 -3.11 8.78
N ALA A 268 -10.11 -2.98 7.90
CA ALA A 268 -10.46 -1.72 7.25
C ALA A 268 -11.98 -1.54 7.12
N SER A 269 -12.41 -0.29 7.19
CA SER A 269 -13.83 0.10 7.09
C SER A 269 -14.01 1.27 6.12
N PHE A 270 -14.96 1.14 5.18
CA PHE A 270 -15.30 2.18 4.21
C PHE A 270 -16.74 2.01 3.68
N ASP A 271 -17.25 2.99 2.92
CA ASP A 271 -18.57 2.94 2.31
C ASP A 271 -18.47 2.55 0.82
N TRP A 272 -19.20 1.51 0.42
CA TRP A 272 -19.22 1.07 -0.99
C TRP A 272 -19.79 2.14 -1.93
N SER A 273 -20.74 2.96 -1.47
CA SER A 273 -21.44 3.95 -2.28
C SER A 273 -20.54 5.05 -2.85
N CYS A 274 -19.43 5.36 -2.21
CA CYS A 274 -18.45 6.32 -2.68
C CYS A 274 -17.04 5.72 -2.86
N SER A 275 -16.91 4.39 -2.74
CA SER A 275 -15.64 3.66 -2.87
C SER A 275 -14.56 4.15 -1.90
N GLY A 276 -14.97 4.46 -0.67
CA GLY A 276 -14.19 5.10 0.41
C GLY A 276 -15.16 5.54 1.52
N ILE A 277 -14.72 6.21 2.58
CA ILE A 277 -15.64 6.83 3.55
C ILE A 277 -16.23 8.09 2.92
N CYS A 278 -17.55 8.16 2.79
CA CYS A 278 -18.18 9.32 2.17
C CYS A 278 -18.00 10.53 3.07
N ARG A 279 -17.57 11.67 2.52
CA ARG A 279 -17.18 12.87 3.30
C ARG A 279 -16.15 12.50 4.38
N SER A 280 -15.08 11.82 3.96
CA SER A 280 -14.08 11.25 4.86
C SER A 280 -13.42 12.29 5.77
N ALA A 281 -13.15 13.49 5.27
CA ALA A 281 -12.57 14.56 6.08
C ALA A 281 -13.41 14.87 7.34
N GLU A 282 -14.74 14.79 7.24
CA GLU A 282 -15.67 15.01 8.34
C GLU A 282 -15.98 13.71 9.12
N ARG A 283 -16.15 12.58 8.42
CA ARG A 283 -16.65 11.32 9.01
C ARG A 283 -15.57 10.41 9.58
N MET A 284 -14.30 10.56 9.19
CA MET A 284 -13.21 9.67 9.64
C MET A 284 -13.13 9.58 11.17
N LYS A 285 -13.32 10.70 11.88
CA LYS A 285 -13.28 10.74 13.35
C LYS A 285 -14.38 9.90 13.99
N GLU A 286 -15.59 9.97 13.47
CA GLU A 286 -16.73 9.20 13.98
C GLU A 286 -16.57 7.71 13.64
N VAL A 287 -16.14 7.39 12.42
CA VAL A 287 -15.83 6.02 12.02
C VAL A 287 -14.73 5.44 12.91
N HIS A 288 -13.64 6.17 13.13
CA HIS A 288 -12.55 5.72 13.99
C HIS A 288 -12.99 5.50 15.44
N ARG A 289 -13.86 6.36 15.99
CA ARG A 289 -14.39 6.19 17.35
C ARG A 289 -15.19 4.90 17.52
N ARG A 290 -15.89 4.47 16.47
CA ARG A 290 -16.84 3.35 16.51
C ARG A 290 -16.28 2.03 15.97
N CYS A 291 -15.45 2.09 14.94
CA CYS A 291 -14.80 0.94 14.30
C CYS A 291 -13.35 0.72 14.78
N GLY A 292 -12.79 1.67 15.53
CA GLY A 292 -11.41 1.63 15.97
C GLY A 292 -11.13 0.50 16.95
N GLU A 293 -9.96 -0.13 16.79
CA GLU A 293 -9.37 -0.99 17.81
C GLU A 293 -9.14 -0.16 19.09
N GLY A 294 -9.74 -0.57 20.22
CA GLY A 294 -9.78 0.24 21.43
C GLY A 294 -8.39 0.65 21.91
N GLY A 295 -8.26 1.82 22.56
CA GLY A 295 -6.97 2.43 22.94
C GLY A 295 -6.04 1.61 23.85
N LYS A 296 -6.48 0.44 24.35
CA LYS A 296 -5.63 -0.54 25.03
C LYS A 296 -4.77 -1.38 24.04
N GLN A 297 -5.13 -1.45 22.77
CA GLN A 297 -4.41 -2.22 21.74
C GLN A 297 -3.32 -1.39 21.03
N ALA A 298 -3.49 -0.06 20.96
CA ALA A 298 -2.48 0.86 20.43
C ALA A 298 -1.33 1.16 21.42
N ASN A 299 -1.54 0.91 22.72
CA ASN A 299 -0.48 0.93 23.73
C ASN A 299 0.09 -0.49 23.86
N GLY A 300 1.19 -0.72 23.14
CA GLY A 300 1.85 -2.01 23.00
C GLY A 300 1.93 -2.85 24.28
N SER A 301 1.35 -4.04 24.20
CA SER A 301 1.84 -5.26 24.89
C SER A 301 1.01 -6.47 24.43
N SER A 302 -0.32 -6.41 24.45
CA SER A 302 -1.10 -7.65 24.36
C SER A 302 -1.36 -8.24 22.97
N LEU A 303 -1.28 -7.47 21.87
CA LEU A 303 -1.53 -8.01 20.51
C LEU A 303 -0.27 -8.42 19.75
N PHE A 304 0.91 -8.00 20.23
CA PHE A 304 2.19 -8.26 19.57
C PHE A 304 2.97 -9.42 20.22
N CYS A 305 2.55 -9.93 21.37
CA CYS A 305 3.08 -11.19 21.91
C CYS A 305 2.80 -12.37 20.97
N ASP A 306 1.71 -12.32 20.19
CA ASP A 306 1.39 -13.35 19.20
C ASP A 306 2.28 -13.33 17.94
N LEU A 307 3.20 -12.35 17.81
CA LEU A 307 4.09 -12.24 16.66
C LEU A 307 5.48 -12.88 16.88
N ASP A 308 5.79 -13.26 18.12
CA ASP A 308 7.03 -13.92 18.51
C ASP A 308 6.69 -15.27 19.15
N VAL A 309 6.56 -16.33 18.34
CA VAL A 309 6.28 -17.70 18.81
C VAL A 309 7.40 -18.25 19.72
N GLU A 310 8.55 -17.57 19.80
CA GLU A 310 9.71 -18.04 20.58
C GLU A 310 9.89 -17.37 21.95
N ASN A 311 9.04 -16.44 22.40
CA ASN A 311 9.34 -15.70 23.64
C ASN A 311 8.16 -15.36 24.56
N CYS A 312 7.25 -16.30 24.79
CA CYS A 312 6.32 -16.25 25.94
C CYS A 312 6.22 -17.64 26.59
N MET A 313 6.87 -17.80 27.75
CA MET A 313 6.35 -18.67 28.81
C MET A 313 5.20 -17.94 29.53
#